data_AF-A0A1F8LM50-F1
#
_entry.id   AF-A0A1F8LM50-F1
#
_cell.length_a   1.000
_cell.length_b   1.000
_cell.length_c   1.000
_cell.angle_alpha   90.00
_cell.angle_beta   90.00
_cell.angle_gamma   90.00
#
_symmetry.space_group_name_H-M   'P 1'
#
loop_
_entity.id
_entity.type
_entity.pdbx_description
1 polymer ?
#
loop_
_entity_poly.entity_id
_entity_poly.type
_entity_poly.pdbx_seq_one_letter_code
_entity_poly.pdbx_strand_id
1 'polypeptide(L)' 'MVRFVRAPSGEVSVDPTGRAAGRGAYLCADGACWSKALRTRALERALELGPSEALATILAGGPPPLTTGGFHGA' A
#
# COMPACT_ATOMS: atom_id res chain seq x y z
N MET A 1 4.83 4.67 -6.95
CA MET A 1 4.64 3.35 -6.31
C MET A 1 4.35 3.58 -4.83
N VAL A 2 3.34 2.92 -4.27
CA VAL A 2 2.94 3.06 -2.86
C VAL A 2 3.54 1.90 -2.06
N ARG A 3 4.25 2.20 -0.96
CA ARG A 3 4.83 1.20 -0.07
C ARG A 3 3.88 0.95 1.09
N PHE A 4 3.55 -0.31 1.30
CA PHE A 4 2.86 -0.81 2.48
C PHE A 4 3.88 -1.51 3.37
N VAL A 5 3.80 -1.27 4.66
CA VAL A 5 4.64 -1.93 5.65
C VAL A 5 3.75 -2.64 6.65
N ARG A 6 4.11 -3.87 6.98
CA ARG A 6 3.55 -4.59 8.12
C ARG A 6 4.50 -4.45 9.30
N ALA A 7 4.02 -3.80 10.35
CA ALA A 7 4.71 -3.68 11.63
C ALA A 7 4.80 -5.06 12.33
N PRO A 8 5.78 -5.26 13.22
CA PRO A 8 5.89 -6.48 14.02
C PRO A 8 4.66 -6.77 14.87
N SER A 9 3.90 -5.73 15.24
CA SER A 9 2.60 -5.85 15.94
C SER A 9 1.52 -6.52 15.09
N GLY A 10 1.73 -6.67 13.78
CA GLY A 10 0.74 -7.17 12.84
C GLY A 10 -0.10 -6.08 12.18
N GLU A 11 0.11 -4.80 12.52
CA GLU A 11 -0.59 -3.71 11.84
C GLU A 11 0.04 -3.38 10.48
N VAL A 12 -0.80 -2.97 9.54
CA VAL A 12 -0.39 -2.51 8.22
C VAL A 12 -0.60 -1.01 8.10
N SER A 13 0.40 -0.33 7.54
CA SER A 13 0.33 1.10 7.23
C SER A 13 1.01 1.41 5.91
N VAL A 14 0.66 2.56 5.33
CA VAL A 14 1.34 3.10 4.15
C VAL A 14 2.58 3.86 4.64
N ASP A 15 3.76 3.49 4.17
CA ASP A 15 5.01 4.16 4.54
C ASP A 15 5.62 4.90 3.33
N PRO A 16 5.33 6.20 3.18
CA PRO A 16 5.94 7.00 2.12
C PRO A 16 7.44 7.27 2.36
N THR A 17 7.94 7.07 3.59
CA THR A 17 9.33 7.41 3.97
C THR A 17 10.32 6.28 3.73
N GLY A 18 9.84 5.04 3.63
CA GLY A 18 10.67 3.85 3.51
C GLY A 18 11.41 3.45 4.80
N ARG A 19 11.18 4.13 5.93
CA ARG A 19 11.90 3.92 7.20
C ARG A 19 11.17 3.02 8.18
N ALA A 20 9.90 2.71 7.94
CA ALA A 20 9.13 1.90 8.86
C ALA A 20 9.69 0.47 8.92
N ALA A 21 9.88 -0.02 10.14
CA ALA A 21 10.40 -1.35 10.43
C ALA A 21 9.34 -2.42 10.18
N GLY A 22 9.76 -3.52 9.53
CA GLY A 22 8.92 -4.67 9.25
C GLY A 22 8.96 -5.12 7.79
N ARG A 23 7.97 -5.94 7.39
CA ARG A 23 7.90 -6.49 6.03
C ARG A 23 7.25 -5.45 5.11
N GLY A 24 7.94 -5.07 4.05
CA GLY A 24 7.44 -4.11 3.07
C GLY A 24 6.90 -4.80 1.81
N ALA A 25 5.81 -4.28 1.26
CA ALA A 25 5.27 -4.66 -0.04
C ALA A 25 4.91 -3.40 -0.83
N TYR A 26 4.99 -3.51 -2.15
CA TYR A 26 4.76 -2.37 -3.03
C TYR A 26 3.55 -2.59 -3.91
N LEU A 27 2.80 -1.51 -4.13
CA LEU A 27 1.64 -1.49 -5.02
C LEU A 27 1.75 -0.31 -6.00
N CYS A 28 1.31 -0.54 -7.23
CA CYS A 28 1.14 0.54 -8.20
C CYS A 28 0.16 1.58 -7.64
N ALA A 29 0.38 2.85 -7.96
CA ALA A 29 -0.52 3.94 -7.58
C ALA A 29 -1.67 4.09 -8.58
N ASP A 30 -2.16 2.97 -9.10
CA ASP A 30 -3.21 2.89 -10.12
C ASP A 30 -4.46 2.22 -9.54
N GLY A 31 -5.64 2.74 -9.86
CA GLY A 31 -6.90 2.23 -9.32
C GLY A 31 -7.18 0.76 -9.66
N ALA A 32 -6.76 0.29 -10.84
CA ALA A 32 -6.90 -1.11 -11.23
C ALA A 32 -6.01 -2.03 -10.38
N CYS A 33 -4.80 -1.58 -10.03
CA CYS A 33 -3.92 -2.30 -9.13
C CYS A 33 -4.51 -2.43 -7.72
N TRP A 34 -5.11 -1.37 -7.20
CA TRP A 34 -5.74 -1.35 -5.87
C TRP A 34 -6.95 -2.28 -5.82
N SER A 35 -7.80 -2.18 -6.84
CA SER A 35 -8.96 -3.06 -6.99
C SER A 35 -8.55 -4.54 -7.10
N LYS A 36 -7.47 -4.82 -7.86
CA LYS A 36 -6.93 -6.19 -7.97
C LYS A 36 -6.36 -6.67 -6.63
N ALA A 37 -5.56 -5.85 -5.96
CA ALA A 37 -4.96 -6.19 -4.67
C ALA A 37 -6.02 -6.49 -3.60
N LEU A 38 -7.12 -5.73 -3.59
CA LEU A 38 -8.26 -5.95 -2.71
C LEU A 38 -8.95 -7.29 -3.01
N ARG A 39 -9.31 -7.55 -4.28
CA ARG A 39 -9.99 -8.78 -4.69
C ARG A 39 -9.15 -10.03 -4.46
N THR A 40 -7.87 -9.98 -4.81
CA THR A 40 -6.99 -11.15 -4.74
C THR A 40 -6.31 -11.29 -3.39
N ARG A 41 -6.47 -10.34 -2.45
CA ARG A 41 -5.71 -10.30 -1.19
C ARG A 41 -4.20 -10.43 -1.42
N ALA A 42 -3.71 -9.73 -2.45
CA ALA A 42 -2.30 -9.83 -2.86
C ALA A 42 -1.36 -9.28 -1.78
N LEU A 43 -1.73 -8.15 -1.17
CA LEU A 43 -0.94 -7.51 -0.12
C LEU A 43 -0.92 -8.32 1.18
N GLU A 44 -2.02 -8.97 1.55
CA GLU A 44 -2.05 -9.88 2.71
C GLU A 44 -1.01 -10.99 2.57
N ARG A 45 -0.97 -11.66 1.41
CA ARG A 45 0.03 -12.70 1.13
C ARG A 45 1.44 -12.14 1.07
N ALA A 46 1.65 -11.01 0.42
CA ALA A 46 2.97 -10.39 0.30
C ALA A 46 3.55 -9.93 1.65
N LEU A 47 2.68 -9.51 2.56
CA LEU A 47 3.03 -9.05 3.91
C LEU A 47 2.97 -10.18 4.95
N GLU A 48 2.62 -11.40 4.54
CA GLU A 48 2.34 -12.55 5.42
C GLU A 48 1.37 -12.18 6.55
N LEU A 49 0.39 -11.36 6.22
CA LEU A 49 -0.64 -10.88 7.13
C LEU A 49 -1.89 -11.75 6.99
N GLY A 50 -2.58 -11.97 8.11
CA GLY A 50 -3.94 -12.52 8.07
C GLY A 50 -4.95 -11.56 7.42
N PRO A 51 -6.22 -11.98 7.32
CA PRO A 51 -7.29 -11.08 6.88
C PRO A 51 -7.35 -9.86 7.81
N SER A 52 -7.04 -8.69 7.26
CA SER A 52 -6.96 -7.44 8.01
C SER A 52 -7.94 -6.43 7.43
N GLU A 53 -8.91 -6.04 8.24
CA GLU A 53 -9.92 -5.05 7.86
C GLU A 53 -9.30 -3.67 7.61
N ALA A 54 -8.22 -3.35 8.33
CA ALA A 54 -7.47 -2.12 8.12
C ALA A 54 -6.86 -2.05 6.70
N LEU A 55 -6.24 -3.13 6.23
CA LEU A 55 -5.69 -3.19 4.88
C LEU A 55 -6.80 -3.11 3.81
N ALA A 56 -7.92 -3.80 4.03
CA ALA A 56 -9.07 -3.73 3.12
C ALA A 56 -9.64 -2.31 3.04
N THR A 57 -9.73 -1.61 4.17
CA THR A 57 -10.20 -0.22 4.25
C THR A 57 -9.29 0.73 3.49
N ILE A 58 -7.97 0.60 3.69
CA ILE A 58 -6.99 1.40 2.94
C ILE A 58 -7.17 1.14 1.44
N LEU A 59 -7.18 -0.13 1.03
CA LEU A 59 -7.34 -0.51 -0.38
C LEU A 59 -8.66 -0.04 -1.00
N ALA A 60 -9.75 -0.04 -0.24
CA ALA A 60 -11.04 0.48 -0.67
C ALA A 60 -11.02 2.02 -0.85
N GLY A 61 -10.18 2.73 -0.08
CA GLY A 61 -9.95 4.17 -0.23
C GLY A 61 -9.28 4.58 -1.53
N GLY A 62 -8.70 3.63 -2.27
CA GLY A 62 -8.01 3.88 -3.54
C GLY A 62 -6.64 4.52 -3.36
N PRO A 63 -5.87 4.64 -4.47
CA PRO A 63 -4.53 5.21 -4.42
C PRO A 63 -4.58 6.64 -3.86
N PRO A 64 -3.67 7.01 -2.93
CA PRO A 64 -3.55 8.40 -2.51
C PRO A 64 -3.30 9.24 -3.77
N PRO A 65 -3.81 10.49 -3.82
CA PRO A 65 -3.55 11.36 -4.94
C PRO A 65 -2.04 11.40 -5.11
N LEU A 66 -1.56 10.86 -6.22
CA LEU A 66 -0.20 11.07 -6.66
C LEU A 66 -0.11 12.58 -6.78
N THR A 67 0.47 13.25 -5.78
CA THR A 67 0.93 14.61 -5.94
C THR A 67 1.88 14.51 -7.12
N THR A 68 1.35 14.88 -8.26
CA THR A 68 2.09 15.03 -9.50
C THR A 68 3.00 16.19 -9.18
N GLY A 69 4.17 15.88 -8.61
CA GLY A 69 5.25 16.83 -8.50
C GLY A 69 5.45 17.35 -9.91
N GLY A 70 5.15 18.64 -10.08
CA GLY A 70 5.20 19.29 -11.37
C GLY A 70 6.50 18.94 -12.07
N PHE A 71 6.37 18.57 -13.34
CA PHE A 71 7.43 18.77 -14.31
C PHE A 71 7.72 20.28 -14.36
N HIS A 72 8.56 20.78 -13.46
CA HIS A 72 9.31 22.02 -13.69
C HIS A 72 10.74 21.62 -14.01
N GLY A 73 10.90 21.10 -15.22
CA GLY A 73 12.18 20.98 -15.91
C GLY A 73 12.00 21.62 -17.28
N ALA A 74 12.14 22.94 -17.32
CA ALA A 74 12.33 23.74 -18.53
C ALA A 74 13.42 24.78 -18.22
#